data_AF-A0A067CZM7-F1
#
_entry.id   AF-A0A067CZM7-F1
#
_cell.length_a   1.000
_cell.length_b   1.000
_cell.length_c   1.000
_cell.angle_alpha   90.00
_cell.angle_beta   90.00
_cell.angle_gamma   90.00
#
_symmetry.space_group_name_H-M   'P 1'
#
loop_
_entity.id
_entity.type
_entity.pdbx_description
1 polymer ?
#
loop_
_entity_poly.entity_id
_entity_poly.type
_entity_poly.pdbx_seq_one_letter_code
_entity_poly.pdbx_strand_id
1 'polypeptide(L)'
;MVLGVARKKVRFARPTECTSIFGYAPGTVPPFAHDVPARVLLDTALEGAERIVLGGGTSDVLLEASFEALLELCHAPRVLPLAMQHDITSLQAAPQD
;
A
#
# COMPACT_ATOMS: atom_id res chain seq x y z
N MET A 1 7.63 -0.79 18.25
CA MET A 1 6.89 -2.03 17.89
C MET A 1 5.55 -1.62 17.28
N VAL A 2 5.43 -1.69 15.95
CA VAL A 2 4.32 -1.04 15.19
C VAL A 2 2.99 -1.80 15.27
N LEU A 3 3.03 -3.13 15.23
CA LEU A 3 1.83 -3.99 15.17
C LEU A 3 1.46 -4.64 16.51
N GLY A 4 2.10 -4.24 17.62
CA GLY A 4 1.89 -4.89 18.93
C GLY A 4 2.36 -6.35 19.01
N VAL A 5 3.06 -6.83 17.98
CA VAL A 5 3.61 -8.19 17.89
C VAL A 5 5.09 -8.14 17.56
N ALA A 6 5.83 -9.18 17.94
CA ALA A 6 7.22 -9.35 17.57
C ALA A 6 7.38 -9.44 16.05
N ARG A 7 8.44 -8.85 15.49
CA ARG A 7 8.72 -8.86 14.03
C ARG A 7 8.69 -10.27 13.43
N LYS A 8 9.18 -11.27 14.16
CA LYS A 8 9.19 -12.69 13.73
C LYS A 8 7.79 -13.31 13.58
N LYS A 9 6.74 -12.65 14.07
CA LYS A 9 5.34 -13.09 13.92
C LYS A 9 4.64 -12.45 12.71
N VAL A 10 5.31 -11.56 11.99
CA VAL A 10 4.79 -10.94 10.77
C VAL A 10 5.40 -11.65 9.56
N ARG A 11 4.57 -11.92 8.56
CA ARG A 11 4.97 -12.49 7.27
C ARG A 11 4.08 -11.91 6.17
N PHE A 12 4.50 -12.05 4.92
CA PHE A 12 3.61 -11.79 3.79
C PHE A 12 2.39 -12.74 3.82
N ALA A 13 1.25 -12.21 3.39
CA ALA A 13 0.04 -12.98 3.16
C ALA A 13 0.25 -13.93 1.98
N ARG A 14 -0.37 -15.11 2.06
CA ARG A 14 -0.47 -16.07 0.94
C ARG A 14 -1.56 -15.60 -0.03
N PRO A 15 -1.52 -15.99 -1.31
CA PRO A 15 -2.56 -15.66 -2.27
C PRO A 15 -3.99 -15.94 -1.79
N THR A 16 -4.21 -17.11 -1.19
CA THR A 16 -5.51 -17.51 -0.65
C THR A 16 -5.98 -16.65 0.51
N GLU A 17 -5.04 -16.13 1.32
CA GLU A 17 -5.35 -15.22 2.43
C GLU A 17 -5.74 -13.84 1.93
N CYS A 18 -5.18 -13.37 0.81
CA CYS A 18 -5.62 -12.11 0.23
C CYS A 18 -7.10 -12.16 -0.17
N THR A 19 -7.51 -13.24 -0.83
CA THR A 19 -8.89 -13.39 -1.27
C THR A 19 -9.84 -13.68 -0.11
N SER A 20 -9.46 -14.53 0.85
CA SER A 20 -10.36 -14.88 1.95
C SER A 20 -10.50 -13.81 3.04
N ILE A 21 -9.53 -12.90 3.18
CA ILE A 21 -9.56 -11.83 4.19
C ILE A 21 -9.96 -10.50 3.56
N PHE A 22 -9.35 -10.13 2.43
CA PHE A 22 -9.58 -8.82 1.82
C PHE A 22 -10.66 -8.84 0.74
N GLY A 23 -10.98 -10.00 0.16
CA GLY A 23 -11.93 -10.12 -0.95
C GLY A 23 -11.31 -9.91 -2.33
N TYR A 24 -9.98 -9.72 -2.41
CA TYR A 24 -9.28 -9.34 -3.65
C TYR A 24 -8.14 -10.29 -4.01
N ALA A 25 -7.88 -10.42 -5.30
CA ALA A 25 -6.75 -11.21 -5.80
C ALA A 25 -5.41 -10.50 -5.51
N PRO A 26 -4.30 -11.24 -5.33
CA PRO A 26 -2.98 -10.64 -5.25
C PRO A 26 -2.67 -9.75 -6.47
N GLY A 27 -2.05 -8.61 -6.22
CA GLY A 27 -1.76 -7.61 -7.26
C GLY A 27 -2.89 -6.62 -7.51
N THR A 28 -4.11 -6.88 -7.02
CA THR A 28 -5.27 -5.99 -7.23
C THR A 28 -5.81 -5.39 -5.93
N VAL A 29 -5.30 -5.81 -4.77
CA VAL A 29 -5.81 -5.44 -3.44
C VAL A 29 -5.75 -3.91 -3.23
N PRO A 30 -6.90 -3.21 -3.14
CA PRO A 30 -6.96 -1.79 -2.78
C PRO A 30 -6.60 -1.59 -1.30
N PRO A 31 -6.30 -0.37 -0.84
CA PRO A 31 -5.99 -0.11 0.57
C PRO A 31 -7.24 -0.02 1.47
N PHE A 32 -8.45 0.02 0.91
CA PHE A 32 -9.72 0.09 1.64
C PHE A 32 -10.80 -0.80 0.97
N ALA A 33 -12.02 -0.81 1.52
CA ALA A 33 -13.15 -1.62 1.07
C ALA A 33 -12.92 -3.15 1.10
N HIS A 34 -12.13 -3.63 2.06
CA HIS A 34 -11.94 -5.06 2.31
C HIS A 34 -13.17 -5.70 2.96
N ASP A 35 -13.38 -7.00 2.68
CA ASP A 35 -14.40 -7.81 3.36
C ASP A 35 -14.21 -7.82 4.89
N VAL A 36 -12.96 -8.00 5.33
CA VAL A 36 -12.57 -7.86 6.73
C VAL A 36 -11.73 -6.59 6.90
N PRO A 37 -12.19 -5.59 7.69
CA PRO A 37 -11.42 -4.37 7.92
C PRO A 37 -10.02 -4.66 8.46
N ALA A 38 -9.00 -4.16 7.75
CA ALA A 38 -7.61 -4.34 8.11
C ALA A 38 -6.94 -3.00 8.38
N ARG A 39 -6.05 -2.96 9.38
CA ARG A 39 -5.23 -1.78 9.64
C ARG A 39 -4.32 -1.51 8.45
N VAL A 40 -4.34 -0.28 7.95
CA VAL A 40 -3.45 0.17 6.88
C VAL A 40 -2.23 0.88 7.47
N LEU A 41 -1.04 0.50 7.01
CA LEU A 41 0.19 1.22 7.31
C LEU A 41 0.61 1.98 6.05
N LEU A 42 0.76 3.29 6.16
CA LEU A 42 1.23 4.16 5.09
C LEU A 42 2.69 4.53 5.37
N ASP A 43 3.51 4.55 4.33
CA ASP A 43 4.91 4.96 4.46
C ASP A 43 5.01 6.48 4.55
N THR A 44 5.83 6.99 5.49
CA THR A 44 6.20 8.42 5.58
C THR A 44 6.75 8.98 4.27
N ALA A 45 7.36 8.17 3.41
CA ALA A 45 7.86 8.59 2.09
C ALA A 45 6.75 9.00 1.11
N LEU A 46 5.48 8.68 1.41
CA LEU A 46 4.32 9.05 0.59
C LEU A 46 3.61 10.32 1.10
N GLU A 47 4.04 10.91 2.24
CA GLU A 47 3.41 12.10 2.80
C GLU A 47 3.37 13.25 1.78
N GLY A 48 2.19 13.86 1.61
CA GLY A 48 1.96 14.96 0.68
C GLY A 48 1.93 14.57 -0.81
N ALA A 49 2.00 13.27 -1.14
CA ALA A 49 1.88 12.83 -2.53
C ALA A 49 0.46 13.08 -3.05
N GLU A 50 0.33 13.92 -4.08
CA GLU A 50 -0.95 14.23 -4.72
C GLU A 50 -1.49 13.06 -5.57
N ARG A 51 -0.59 12.17 -6.01
CA ARG A 51 -0.92 11.07 -6.92
C ARG A 51 -0.18 9.78 -6.55
N ILE A 52 -0.93 8.80 -6.04
CA ILE A 52 -0.47 7.45 -5.71
C ILE A 52 -1.34 6.47 -6.50
N VAL A 53 -0.70 5.54 -7.23
CA VAL A 53 -1.37 4.52 -8.04
C VAL A 53 -1.31 3.17 -7.33
N LEU A 54 -2.46 2.53 -7.15
CA LEU A 54 -2.67 1.33 -6.34
C LEU A 54 -3.56 0.32 -7.07
N GLY A 55 -3.69 -0.89 -6.52
CA GLY A 55 -4.65 -1.87 -7.01
C GLY A 55 -6.09 -1.38 -6.89
N GLY A 56 -6.87 -1.47 -7.97
CA GLY A 56 -8.27 -1.00 -8.01
C GLY A 56 -9.33 -2.08 -7.73
N GLY A 57 -8.93 -3.24 -7.24
CA GLY A 57 -9.80 -4.38 -6.95
C GLY A 57 -9.78 -5.48 -8.02
N THR A 58 -9.61 -5.13 -9.29
CA THR A 58 -9.46 -6.08 -10.42
C THR A 58 -8.16 -5.82 -11.18
N SER A 59 -7.76 -6.74 -12.07
CA SER A 59 -6.48 -6.66 -12.80
C SER A 59 -6.45 -5.57 -13.88
N ASP A 60 -7.62 -5.08 -14.27
CA ASP A 60 -7.84 -4.09 -15.32
C ASP A 60 -8.25 -2.71 -14.77
N VAL A 61 -8.25 -2.54 -13.45
CA VAL A 61 -8.60 -1.28 -12.79
C VAL A 61 -7.49 -0.87 -11.81
N LEU A 62 -7.08 0.39 -11.90
CA LEU A 62 -6.17 1.03 -10.96
C LEU A 62 -6.91 2.08 -10.14
N LEU A 63 -6.52 2.20 -8.88
CA LEU A 63 -6.95 3.29 -8.01
C LEU A 63 -5.88 4.38 -8.04
N GLU A 64 -6.29 5.60 -8.33
CA GLU A 64 -5.46 6.79 -8.16
C GLU A 64 -6.01 7.62 -6.99
N ALA A 65 -5.16 7.95 -6.02
CA ALA A 65 -5.54 8.69 -4.83
C ALA A 65 -4.39 9.58 -4.33
N SER A 66 -4.73 10.68 -3.64
CA SER A 66 -3.75 11.44 -2.85
C SER A 66 -3.48 10.75 -1.52
N PHE A 67 -2.37 11.10 -0.88
CA PHE A 67 -2.03 10.63 0.47
C PHE A 67 -3.13 10.97 1.49
N GLU A 68 -3.69 12.17 1.38
CA GLU A 68 -4.76 12.71 2.22
C GLU A 68 -6.04 11.89 2.06
N ALA A 69 -6.41 11.53 0.82
CA ALA A 69 -7.55 10.65 0.58
C ALA A 69 -7.33 9.26 1.21
N LEU A 70 -6.09 8.73 1.19
CA LEU A 70 -5.77 7.47 1.86
C LEU A 70 -5.88 7.58 3.39
N LEU A 71 -5.49 8.70 3.99
CA LEU A 71 -5.67 8.95 5.43
C LEU A 71 -7.15 9.00 5.82
N GLU A 72 -8.01 9.51 4.95
CA GLU A 72 -9.45 9.62 5.22
C GLU A 72 -10.20 8.30 5.00
N LEU A 73 -9.88 7.57 3.93
CA LEU A 73 -10.66 6.40 3.49
C LEU A 73 -10.20 5.07 4.10
N CYS A 74 -8.94 4.97 4.52
CA CYS A 74 -8.40 3.71 5.04
C CYS A 74 -8.93 3.39 6.44
N HIS A 75 -9.02 2.10 6.76
CA HIS A 75 -9.37 1.67 8.10
C HIS A 75 -8.17 1.80 9.06
N ALA A 76 -8.32 2.67 10.07
CA ALA A 76 -7.33 2.91 11.13
C ALA A 76 -5.89 3.15 10.62
N PRO A 77 -5.66 4.12 9.72
CA PRO A 77 -4.37 4.32 9.09
C PRO A 77 -3.31 4.73 10.11
N ARG A 78 -2.07 4.29 9.85
CA ARG A 78 -0.88 4.65 10.64
C ARG A 78 0.24 5.02 9.68
N VAL A 79 0.77 6.22 9.83
CA VAL A 79 1.92 6.70 9.05
C VAL A 79 3.21 6.39 9.79
N LEU A 80 4.12 5.67 9.14
CA LEU A 80 5.36 5.15 9.75
C LEU A 80 6.46 5.00 8.68
N PRO A 81 7.75 5.04 9.06
CA PRO A 81 8.82 4.68 8.12
C PRO A 81 8.84 3.16 7.91
N LEU A 82 8.44 2.67 6.73
CA LEU A 82 8.34 1.23 6.43
C LEU A 82 9.44 0.76 5.48
N ALA A 83 9.77 1.55 4.47
CA ALA A 83 10.79 1.25 3.47
C ALA A 83 12.20 1.57 3.99
N MET A 84 13.18 0.76 3.56
CA MET A 84 14.58 1.20 3.51
C MET A 84 14.75 1.97 2.20
N GLN A 85 14.98 3.29 2.29
CA GLN A 85 15.31 4.11 1.12
C GLN A 85 16.53 3.51 0.42
N HIS A 86 16.34 3.05 -0.82
CA HIS A 86 17.44 2.83 -1.74
C HIS A 86 17.38 4.01 -2.71
N ASP A 87 18.44 4.81 -2.80
CA ASP A 87 18.54 5.89 -3.79
C ASP A 87 18.47 5.27 -5.20
N ILE A 88 17.33 5.43 -5.88
CA ILE A 88 17.17 5.11 -7.31
C ILE A 88 17.25 6.44 -8.08
N THR A 89 18.36 7.17 -7.94
CA THR A 89 18.56 8.46 -8.64
C THR A 89 19.25 8.29 -10.00
N SER A 90 19.30 7.08 -10.57
CA SER A 90 20.12 6.81 -11.76
C SER A 90 19.37 6.39 -13.04
N LEU A 91 18.03 6.41 -13.08
CA LEU A 91 17.28 5.92 -14.27
C LEU A 91 16.45 6.97 -15.03
N GLN A 92 16.47 8.26 -14.65
CA GLN A 92 15.73 9.31 -15.38
C GLN A 92 16.60 10.21 -16.28
N ALA A 93 17.89 9.92 -16.47
CA ALA A 93 18.72 10.63 -17.44
C ALA A 93 18.82 9.87 -18.76
N ALA A 94 17.73 9.81 -19.52
CA ALA A 94 17.79 9.52 -20.96
C ALA A 94 17.35 10.79 -21.72
N PRO A 95 18.18 11.32 -22.63
CA PRO A 95 17.80 12.49 -23.43
C PRO A 95 16.65 12.14 -24.37
N GLN A 96 15.70 13.06 -24.51
CA GLN A 96 14.78 13.08 -25.65
C GLN A 96 15.52 13.85 -26.76
N ASP A 97 15.78 13.19 -27.88
CA ASP A 97 16.30 13.80 -29.13
C ASP A 97 15.34 14.87 -29.69
#